data_AF-A0AAN6QI15-F1
#
_entry.id   AF-A0AAN6QI15-F1
#
_cell.length_a   1.000
_cell.length_b   1.000
_cell.length_c   1.000
_cell.angle_alpha   90.00
_cell.angle_beta   90.00
_cell.angle_gamma   90.00
#
_symmetry.space_group_name_H-M   'P 1'
#
loop_
_entity.id
_entity.type
_entity.pdbx_description
1 polymer ?
#
loop_
_entity_poly.entity_id
_entity_poly.type
_entity_poly.pdbx_seq_one_letter_code
_entity_poly.pdbx_strand_id
1 'polypeptide(L)'
;MPKSNTCEGAKFPDECRTAEQAAPYIAKSYASFSKGELAAALALMGLESDDLKYKHNVYPGVPGQGTANMMSPSFVKEYATSIFGANAVANKSPVEALAMVTPDEHNFGSAGWFLTAHCEPSVREGLKTGSDAGWTAYMQCVGVDGSDPARVEYWNRAKKAFNLSG
;
A
#
# COMPACT_ATOMS: atom_id res chain seq x y z
N MET A 1 -3.00 -7.07 9.53
CA MET A 1 -4.24 -7.18 8.73
C MET A 1 -5.08 -8.30 9.35
N PRO A 2 -5.97 -8.00 10.31
CA PRO A 2 -6.62 -9.04 11.11
C PRO A 2 -7.57 -9.94 10.31
N LYS A 3 -8.15 -9.47 9.20
CA LYS A 3 -9.07 -10.27 8.37
C LYS A 3 -8.38 -11.00 7.21
N SER A 4 -7.07 -10.94 7.10
CA SER A 4 -6.30 -11.58 6.02
C SER A 4 -5.85 -13.00 6.39
N ASN A 5 -6.63 -13.75 7.16
CA ASN A 5 -6.32 -15.13 7.56
C ASN A 5 -6.92 -16.17 6.60
N THR A 6 -7.85 -15.77 5.73
CA THR A 6 -8.45 -16.62 4.70
C THR A 6 -8.94 -15.78 3.52
N CYS A 7 -8.97 -16.39 2.34
CA CYS A 7 -9.61 -15.86 1.14
C CYS A 7 -10.83 -16.67 0.71
N GLU A 8 -11.25 -17.62 1.54
CA GLU A 8 -12.47 -18.38 1.30
C GLU A 8 -13.68 -17.45 1.23
N GLY A 9 -14.50 -17.61 0.19
CA GLY A 9 -15.66 -16.75 -0.05
C GLY A 9 -15.34 -15.32 -0.50
N ALA A 10 -14.08 -15.00 -0.83
CA ALA A 10 -13.73 -13.69 -1.37
C ALA A 10 -14.50 -13.39 -2.66
N LYS A 11 -15.02 -12.16 -2.79
CA LYS A 11 -15.73 -11.71 -4.00
C LYS A 11 -14.83 -11.69 -5.24
N PHE A 12 -13.54 -11.41 -5.05
CA PHE A 12 -12.50 -11.46 -6.08
C PHE A 12 -11.36 -12.38 -5.60
N PRO A 13 -11.50 -13.71 -5.77
CA PRO A 13 -10.52 -14.68 -5.25
C PRO A 13 -9.10 -14.47 -5.78
N ASP A 14 -8.95 -14.04 -7.03
CA ASP A 14 -7.64 -13.84 -7.67
C ASP A 14 -6.87 -12.65 -7.07
N GLU A 15 -7.59 -11.70 -6.47
CA GLU A 15 -7.00 -10.53 -5.81
C GLU A 15 -6.69 -10.77 -4.34
N CYS A 16 -7.54 -11.55 -3.67
CA CYS A 16 -7.42 -11.78 -2.24
C CYS A 16 -6.11 -12.50 -1.91
N ARG A 17 -5.43 -12.04 -0.86
CA ARG A 17 -4.30 -12.73 -0.26
C ARG A 17 -4.41 -12.84 1.24
N THR A 18 -4.00 -13.98 1.76
CA THR A 18 -3.71 -14.14 3.19
C THR A 18 -2.43 -13.40 3.57
N ALA A 19 -2.26 -13.12 4.86
CA ALA A 19 -1.02 -12.54 5.38
C ALA A 19 0.19 -13.42 5.04
N GLU A 20 0.04 -14.74 5.14
CA GLU A 20 1.07 -15.72 4.83
C GLU A 20 1.50 -15.66 3.36
N GLN A 21 0.53 -15.52 2.44
CA GLN A 21 0.81 -15.38 1.01
C GLN A 21 1.48 -14.05 0.68
N ALA A 22 1.08 -12.95 1.32
CA ALA A 22 1.61 -11.62 1.05
C ALA A 22 2.99 -11.38 1.70
N ALA A 23 3.26 -12.00 2.84
CA ALA A 23 4.47 -11.82 3.64
C ALA A 23 5.80 -11.90 2.87
N PRO A 24 6.07 -12.91 2.02
CA PRO A 24 7.35 -12.98 1.31
C PRO A 24 7.55 -11.82 0.32
N TYR A 25 6.49 -11.36 -0.33
CA TYR A 25 6.54 -10.23 -1.25
C TYR A 25 6.75 -8.90 -0.52
N ILE A 26 6.03 -8.71 0.59
CA ILE A 26 6.22 -7.55 1.48
C ILE A 26 7.68 -7.55 2.00
N ALA A 27 8.16 -8.66 2.56
CA ALA A 27 9.52 -8.74 3.09
C ALA A 27 10.57 -8.38 2.04
N LYS A 28 10.38 -8.82 0.79
CA LYS A 28 11.25 -8.45 -0.33
C LYS A 28 11.17 -6.97 -0.68
N SER A 29 9.96 -6.40 -0.80
CA SER A 29 9.77 -5.01 -1.21
C SER A 29 10.27 -3.99 -0.17
N TYR A 30 10.24 -4.34 1.12
CA TYR A 30 10.62 -3.44 2.21
C TYR A 30 11.95 -3.77 2.88
N ALA A 31 12.81 -4.57 2.22
CA ALA A 31 14.08 -5.03 2.81
C ALA A 31 15.02 -3.89 3.27
N SER A 32 14.93 -2.70 2.65
CA SER A 32 15.73 -1.52 2.99
C SER A 32 15.01 -0.50 3.90
N PHE A 33 13.78 -0.79 4.32
CA PHE A 33 12.95 0.13 5.10
C PHE A 33 13.13 -0.15 6.59
N SER A 34 12.99 0.90 7.41
CA SER A 34 12.90 0.73 8.87
C SER A 34 11.60 0.06 9.28
N LYS A 35 11.55 -0.44 10.52
CA LYS A 35 10.33 -1.00 11.11
C LYS A 35 9.17 -0.01 11.11
N GLY A 36 9.45 1.27 11.38
CA GLY A 36 8.42 2.32 11.41
C GLY A 36 7.84 2.61 10.02
N GLU A 37 8.69 2.68 9.00
CA GLU A 37 8.22 2.85 7.62
C GLU A 37 7.42 1.64 7.12
N LEU A 38 7.90 0.42 7.38
CA LEU A 38 7.17 -0.81 7.04
C LEU A 38 5.83 -0.88 7.79
N ALA A 39 5.79 -0.54 9.08
CA ALA A 39 4.56 -0.50 9.87
C ALA A 39 3.54 0.47 9.27
N ALA A 40 3.97 1.67 8.88
CA ALA A 40 3.08 2.67 8.27
C ALA A 40 2.58 2.23 6.88
N ALA A 41 3.46 1.65 6.06
CA ALA A 41 3.06 1.09 4.77
C ALA A 41 2.02 -0.05 4.94
N LEU A 42 2.21 -0.93 5.92
CA LEU A 42 1.25 -2.00 6.24
C LEU A 42 -0.07 -1.47 6.79
N ALA A 43 -0.03 -0.41 7.59
CA ALA A 43 -1.24 0.24 8.08
C ALA A 43 -2.07 0.82 6.93
N LEU A 44 -1.43 1.56 6.01
CA LEU A 44 -2.08 2.08 4.82
C LEU A 44 -2.63 0.94 3.95
N MET A 45 -1.80 -0.04 3.59
CA MET A 45 -2.22 -1.15 2.75
C MET A 45 -3.39 -1.93 3.37
N GLY A 46 -3.34 -2.17 4.68
CA GLY A 46 -4.37 -2.92 5.37
C GLY A 46 -5.75 -2.24 5.29
N LEU A 47 -5.79 -0.93 5.45
CA LEU A 47 -7.04 -0.19 5.32
C LEU A 47 -7.53 -0.16 3.87
N GLU A 48 -6.69 0.30 2.94
CA GLU A 48 -7.08 0.60 1.57
C GLU A 48 -7.50 -0.66 0.78
N SER A 49 -6.97 -1.84 1.13
CA SER A 49 -7.30 -3.11 0.46
C SER A 49 -8.33 -3.97 1.20
N ASP A 50 -8.97 -3.47 2.27
CA ASP A 50 -9.77 -4.24 3.23
C ASP A 50 -9.06 -5.53 3.68
N ASP A 51 -7.88 -5.37 4.28
CA ASP A 51 -7.02 -6.46 4.72
C ASP A 51 -6.63 -7.42 3.57
N LEU A 52 -6.11 -6.86 2.47
CA LEU A 52 -5.58 -7.57 1.30
C LEU A 52 -6.62 -8.36 0.48
N LYS A 53 -7.90 -8.01 0.60
CA LYS A 53 -8.97 -8.67 -0.18
C LYS A 53 -9.11 -8.12 -1.59
N TYR A 54 -8.70 -6.86 -1.79
CA TYR A 54 -8.85 -6.17 -3.06
C TYR A 54 -7.53 -5.57 -3.53
N LYS A 55 -7.29 -5.64 -4.83
CA LYS A 55 -6.18 -4.99 -5.53
C LYS A 55 -6.64 -3.99 -6.57
N HIS A 56 -7.95 -3.87 -6.79
CA HIS A 56 -8.56 -2.78 -7.54
C HIS A 56 -9.68 -2.13 -6.73
N ASN A 57 -10.03 -0.90 -7.11
CA ASN A 57 -11.15 -0.21 -6.52
C ASN A 57 -12.48 -0.89 -6.92
N VAL A 58 -13.16 -1.50 -5.94
CA VAL A 58 -14.48 -2.12 -6.13
C VAL A 58 -15.63 -1.12 -5.93
N TYR A 59 -15.48 -0.19 -4.99
CA TYR A 59 -16.46 0.86 -4.72
C TYR A 59 -15.73 2.17 -4.34
N PRO A 60 -15.96 3.29 -5.05
CA PRO A 60 -17.00 3.49 -6.08
C PRO A 60 -16.68 2.89 -7.47
N GLY A 61 -15.58 2.15 -7.64
CA GLY A 61 -15.28 1.43 -8.88
C GLY A 61 -14.49 2.23 -9.91
N VAL A 62 -13.55 3.08 -9.46
CA VAL A 62 -12.76 3.95 -10.35
C VAL A 62 -11.82 3.10 -11.23
N PRO A 63 -11.96 3.11 -12.57
CA PRO A 63 -11.13 2.29 -13.45
C PRO A 63 -9.64 2.63 -13.35
N GLY A 64 -8.82 1.61 -13.12
CA GLY A 64 -7.37 1.76 -12.99
C GLY A 64 -6.88 2.23 -11.62
N GLN A 65 -7.78 2.51 -10.67
CA GLN A 65 -7.39 2.71 -9.27
C GLN A 65 -7.22 1.34 -8.59
N GLY A 66 -6.13 1.16 -7.84
CA GLY A 66 -5.85 -0.12 -7.22
C GLY A 66 -4.47 -0.19 -6.58
N THR A 67 -3.88 -1.38 -6.59
CA THR A 67 -2.77 -1.84 -5.74
C THR A 67 -3.15 -1.99 -4.27
N ALA A 68 -2.24 -2.55 -3.45
CA ALA A 68 -2.47 -2.74 -2.03
C ALA A 68 -2.77 -1.44 -1.26
N ASN A 69 -2.38 -0.27 -1.77
CA ASN A 69 -2.65 1.04 -1.18
C ASN A 69 -3.63 1.92 -1.99
N MET A 70 -4.39 1.34 -2.93
CA MET A 70 -5.45 2.03 -3.71
C MET A 70 -5.00 3.34 -4.38
N MET A 71 -3.79 3.34 -4.96
CA MET A 71 -3.27 4.47 -5.75
C MET A 71 -4.23 4.85 -6.88
N SER A 72 -4.36 6.15 -7.10
CA SER A 72 -5.13 6.70 -8.23
C SER A 72 -4.58 6.19 -9.58
N PRO A 73 -5.38 6.24 -10.66
CA PRO A 73 -4.96 5.74 -11.97
C PRO A 73 -3.67 6.40 -12.51
N SER A 74 -3.43 7.68 -12.20
CA SER A 74 -2.19 8.37 -12.60
C SER A 74 -0.97 7.77 -11.90
N PHE A 75 -1.05 7.58 -10.58
CA PHE A 75 0.03 6.97 -9.81
C PHE A 75 0.24 5.50 -10.13
N VAL A 76 -0.81 4.76 -10.49
CA VAL A 76 -0.69 3.40 -11.02
C VAL A 76 0.11 3.38 -12.32
N LYS A 77 -0.14 4.32 -13.23
CA LYS A 77 0.61 4.43 -14.49
C LYS A 77 2.08 4.82 -14.24
N GLU A 78 2.33 5.73 -13.31
CA GLU A 78 3.69 6.10 -12.90
C GLU A 78 4.42 4.91 -12.25
N TYR A 79 3.74 4.17 -11.37
CA TYR A 79 4.32 2.99 -10.74
C TYR A 79 4.66 1.90 -11.76
N ALA A 80 3.74 1.58 -12.66
CA ALA A 80 3.98 0.65 -13.76
C ALA A 80 5.17 1.12 -14.62
N THR A 81 5.25 2.43 -14.91
CA THR A 81 6.37 3.00 -15.67
C THR A 81 7.70 2.82 -14.96
N SER A 82 7.75 2.95 -13.63
CA SER A 82 8.97 2.76 -12.86
C SER A 82 9.50 1.31 -12.87
N ILE A 83 8.61 0.33 -13.07
CA ILE A 83 8.95 -1.10 -13.09
C ILE A 83 9.28 -1.57 -14.52
N PHE A 84 8.44 -1.20 -15.49
CA PHE A 84 8.46 -1.78 -16.84
C PHE A 84 9.02 -0.82 -17.91
N GLY A 85 9.25 0.44 -17.55
CA GLY A 85 9.71 1.49 -18.47
C GLY A 85 8.58 2.11 -19.29
N ALA A 86 8.79 3.35 -19.73
CA ALA A 86 7.77 4.17 -20.39
C ALA A 86 7.21 3.52 -21.68
N ASN A 87 8.06 2.87 -22.48
CA ASN A 87 7.63 2.26 -23.75
C ASN A 87 6.60 1.14 -23.55
N ALA A 88 6.72 0.35 -22.47
CA ALA A 88 5.79 -0.73 -22.18
C ALA A 88 4.42 -0.21 -21.73
N VAL A 89 4.38 0.98 -21.12
CA VAL A 89 3.20 1.55 -20.45
C VAL A 89 2.51 2.65 -21.25
N ALA A 90 3.21 3.31 -22.19
CA ALA A 90 2.74 4.52 -22.88
C ALA A 90 1.30 4.40 -23.42
N ASN A 91 1.02 3.28 -24.11
CA ASN A 91 -0.26 3.02 -24.79
C ASN A 91 -1.25 2.20 -23.95
N LYS A 92 -0.96 1.92 -22.68
CA LYS A 92 -1.86 1.18 -21.80
C LYS A 92 -2.96 2.09 -21.29
N SER A 93 -4.19 1.60 -21.37
CA SER A 93 -5.31 2.17 -20.63
C SER A 93 -5.08 2.08 -19.12
N PRO A 94 -5.81 2.86 -18.29
CA PRO A 94 -5.70 2.77 -16.84
C PRO A 94 -5.85 1.35 -16.27
N VAL A 95 -6.80 0.57 -16.80
CA VAL A 95 -7.06 -0.81 -16.36
C VAL A 95 -5.91 -1.74 -16.76
N GLU A 96 -5.39 -1.59 -17.98
CA GLU A 96 -4.23 -2.39 -18.41
C GLU A 96 -2.97 -2.04 -17.61
N ALA A 97 -2.75 -0.76 -17.28
CA ALA A 97 -1.64 -0.35 -16.43
C ALA A 97 -1.77 -0.94 -15.01
N LEU A 98 -2.99 -0.94 -14.45
CA LEU A 98 -3.26 -1.59 -13.16
C LEU A 98 -3.00 -3.10 -13.21
N ALA A 99 -3.43 -3.78 -14.27
CA ALA A 99 -3.21 -5.22 -14.46
C ALA A 99 -1.72 -5.59 -14.48
N MET A 100 -0.83 -4.67 -14.88
CA MET A 100 0.62 -4.91 -14.85
C MET A 100 1.21 -4.90 -13.43
N VAL A 101 0.57 -4.21 -12.47
CA VAL A 101 1.13 -4.00 -11.11
C VAL A 101 0.33 -4.65 -9.99
N THR A 102 -0.76 -5.34 -10.31
CA THR A 102 -1.52 -6.19 -9.37
C THR A 102 -0.95 -7.61 -9.13
N PRO A 103 -0.04 -8.17 -9.97
CA PRO A 103 0.72 -9.36 -9.58
C PRO A 103 1.47 -9.16 -8.26
N ASP A 104 1.59 -10.21 -7.45
CA ASP A 104 2.07 -10.11 -6.06
C ASP A 104 3.49 -9.54 -5.96
N GLU A 105 4.34 -9.86 -6.94
CA GLU A 105 5.72 -9.37 -7.07
C GLU A 105 5.85 -7.85 -7.22
N HIS A 106 4.77 -7.17 -7.58
CA HIS A 106 4.72 -5.72 -7.78
C HIS A 106 3.76 -5.06 -6.80
N ASN A 107 2.61 -5.68 -6.54
CA ASN A 107 1.51 -5.08 -5.80
C ASN A 107 1.89 -4.59 -4.40
N PHE A 108 2.60 -5.41 -3.63
CA PHE A 108 2.87 -5.12 -2.22
C PHE A 108 3.96 -4.07 -2.00
N GLY A 109 4.76 -3.76 -3.02
CA GLY A 109 5.74 -2.68 -2.98
C GLY A 109 5.17 -1.29 -3.24
N SER A 110 3.91 -1.18 -3.67
CA SER A 110 3.31 0.08 -4.13
C SER A 110 3.30 1.21 -3.08
N ALA A 111 2.96 0.92 -1.82
CA ALA A 111 2.97 1.94 -0.76
C ALA A 111 4.39 2.45 -0.46
N GLY A 112 5.38 1.55 -0.42
CA GLY A 112 6.79 1.89 -0.25
C GLY A 112 7.34 2.70 -1.41
N TRP A 113 6.99 2.32 -2.65
CA TRP A 113 7.32 3.11 -3.84
C TRP A 113 6.77 4.53 -3.74
N PHE A 114 5.47 4.67 -3.44
CA PHE A 114 4.83 5.98 -3.33
C PHE A 114 5.51 6.84 -2.26
N LEU A 115 5.78 6.26 -1.09
CA LEU A 115 6.51 6.92 0.00
C LEU A 115 7.88 7.44 -0.46
N THR A 116 8.60 6.69 -1.29
CA THR A 116 9.94 7.08 -1.75
C THR A 116 9.93 8.00 -2.97
N ALA A 117 8.90 7.94 -3.80
CA ALA A 117 8.82 8.68 -5.06
C ALA A 117 8.13 10.04 -4.92
N HIS A 118 7.17 10.16 -3.99
CA HIS A 118 6.28 11.33 -3.90
C HIS A 118 6.30 12.06 -2.56
N CYS A 119 6.78 11.43 -1.48
CA CYS A 119 6.89 12.11 -0.19
C CYS A 119 8.25 12.76 -0.01
N GLU A 120 8.26 13.90 0.67
CA GLU A 120 9.50 14.56 1.08
C GLU A 120 10.35 13.62 1.96
N PRO A 121 11.69 13.68 1.86
CA PRO A 121 12.58 12.82 2.66
C PRO A 121 12.33 12.90 4.17
N SER A 122 11.90 14.06 4.67
CA SER A 122 11.54 14.28 6.09
C SER A 122 10.38 13.41 6.56
N VAL A 123 9.45 13.01 5.68
CA VAL A 123 8.35 12.08 6.01
C VAL A 123 8.92 10.74 6.40
N ARG A 124 9.90 10.23 5.63
CA ARG A 124 10.57 8.95 5.93
C ARG A 124 11.35 9.03 7.24
N GLU A 125 12.07 10.13 7.48
CA GLU A 125 12.76 10.34 8.77
C GLU A 125 11.78 10.36 9.94
N GLY A 126 10.62 11.00 9.79
CA GLY A 126 9.55 10.95 10.77
C GLY A 126 9.03 9.52 11.02
N LEU A 127 8.74 8.77 9.95
CA LEU A 127 8.26 7.39 10.05
C LEU A 127 9.26 6.44 10.71
N LYS A 128 10.57 6.63 10.53
CA LYS A 128 11.61 5.83 11.19
C LYS A 128 11.51 5.88 12.71
N THR A 129 10.97 6.96 13.27
CA THR A 129 10.73 7.10 14.72
C THR A 129 9.53 6.27 15.21
N GLY A 130 8.65 5.84 14.31
CA GLY A 130 7.41 5.14 14.65
C GLY A 130 6.38 6.02 15.37
N SER A 131 6.46 7.35 15.21
CA SER A 131 5.59 8.30 15.89
C SER A 131 4.29 8.62 15.14
N ASP A 132 3.28 9.04 15.88
CA ASP A 132 2.02 9.56 15.32
C ASP A 132 2.23 10.80 14.43
N ALA A 133 3.24 11.61 14.72
CA ALA A 133 3.62 12.75 13.88
C ALA A 133 4.15 12.29 12.50
N GLY A 134 5.00 11.26 12.48
CA GLY A 134 5.47 10.65 11.23
C GLY A 134 4.32 10.04 10.42
N TRP A 135 3.41 9.32 11.08
CA TRP A 135 2.20 8.78 10.45
C TRP A 135 1.34 9.89 9.84
N THR A 136 1.08 10.96 10.59
CA THR A 136 0.27 12.10 10.13
C THR A 136 0.91 12.76 8.89
N ALA A 137 2.23 12.97 8.90
CA ALA A 137 2.94 13.53 7.76
C ALA A 137 2.86 12.62 6.52
N TYR A 138 2.91 11.29 6.72
CA TYR A 138 2.75 10.34 5.62
C TYR A 138 1.33 10.38 5.03
N MET A 139 0.30 10.40 5.87
CA MET A 139 -1.09 10.50 5.41
C MET A 139 -1.36 11.82 4.68
N GLN A 140 -0.79 12.93 5.15
CA GLN A 140 -0.83 14.21 4.43
C GLN A 140 -0.17 14.13 3.05
N CYS A 141 0.99 13.46 2.93
CA CYS A 141 1.63 13.20 1.63
C CYS A 141 0.73 12.37 0.70
N VAL A 142 0.05 11.35 1.23
CA VAL A 142 -0.92 10.53 0.48
C VAL A 142 -2.17 11.33 0.08
N GLY A 143 -2.45 12.45 0.77
CA GLY A 143 -3.59 13.32 0.52
C GLY A 143 -4.84 12.97 1.34
N VAL A 144 -4.67 12.31 2.49
CA VAL A 144 -5.75 11.88 3.38
C VAL A 144 -5.52 12.34 4.82
N ASP A 145 -6.59 12.37 5.62
CA ASP A 145 -6.49 12.72 7.04
C ASP A 145 -5.98 11.51 7.85
N GLY A 146 -4.78 11.64 8.43
CA GLY A 146 -4.20 10.58 9.26
C GLY A 146 -4.88 10.39 10.62
N SER A 147 -5.71 11.34 11.05
CA SER A 147 -6.50 11.26 12.27
C SER A 147 -7.85 10.57 12.09
N ASP A 148 -8.21 10.22 10.85
CA ASP A 148 -9.38 9.41 10.55
C ASP A 148 -9.38 8.12 11.43
N PRO A 149 -10.48 7.79 12.14
CA PRO A 149 -10.48 6.70 13.10
C PRO A 149 -10.09 5.34 12.52
N ALA A 150 -10.46 5.05 11.27
CA ALA A 150 -10.09 3.79 10.64
C ALA A 150 -8.57 3.74 10.37
N ARG A 151 -7.99 4.84 9.90
CA ARG A 151 -6.53 4.99 9.73
C ARG A 151 -5.77 4.83 11.02
N VAL A 152 -6.21 5.52 12.08
CA VAL A 152 -5.61 5.43 13.42
C VAL A 152 -5.69 3.99 13.96
N GLU A 153 -6.79 3.28 13.71
CA GLU A 153 -6.93 1.88 14.14
C GLU A 153 -5.88 0.98 13.47
N TYR A 154 -5.70 1.09 12.15
CA TYR A 154 -4.67 0.32 11.44
C TYR A 154 -3.26 0.69 11.87
N TRP A 155 -3.00 1.98 12.08
CA TRP A 155 -1.71 2.45 12.57
C TRP A 155 -1.38 1.89 13.96
N ASN A 156 -2.32 1.95 14.90
CA ASN A 156 -2.14 1.39 16.26
C ASN A 156 -1.88 -0.12 16.24
N ARG A 157 -2.58 -0.87 15.37
CA ARG A 157 -2.31 -2.31 15.18
C ARG A 157 -0.89 -2.55 14.65
N ALA A 158 -0.44 -1.76 13.69
CA ALA A 158 0.90 -1.85 13.15
C ALA A 158 1.95 -1.49 14.21
N LYS A 159 1.77 -0.39 14.96
CA LYS A 159 2.65 -0.04 16.09
C LYS A 159 2.79 -1.19 17.08
N LYS A 160 1.67 -1.80 17.49
CA LYS A 160 1.68 -2.95 18.39
C LYS A 160 2.43 -4.15 17.80
N ALA A 161 2.21 -4.47 16.52
CA ALA A 161 2.88 -5.60 15.87
C ALA A 161 4.40 -5.41 15.76
N PHE A 162 4.87 -4.17 15.63
CA PHE A 162 6.28 -3.82 15.49
C PHE A 162 6.95 -3.35 16.79
N ASN A 163 6.22 -3.35 17.91
CA ASN A 163 6.65 -2.80 19.21
C ASN A 163 7.11 -1.34 19.11
N LEU A 164 6.36 -0.50 18.39
CA LEU A 164 6.57 0.94 18.30
C LEU A 164 5.81 1.63 19.43
N SER A 165 6.46 2.58 20.11
CA SER A 165 5.95 3.25 21.32
C SER A 165 5.64 4.74 21.11
N GLY A 166 5.71 5.23 19.87
CA GLY A 166 5.45 6.63 19.50
C GLY A 166 4.02 6.90 19.06
#